data_AF-W3WTG7-F1
#
_entry.id   AF-W3WTG7-F1
#
_cell.length_a   1.000
_cell.length_b   1.000
_cell.length_c   1.000
_cell.angle_alpha   90.00
_cell.angle_beta   90.00
_cell.angle_gamma   90.00
#
_symmetry.space_group_name_H-M   'P 1'
#
loop_
_entity.id
_entity.type
_entity.pdbx_description
1 polymer ?
#
loop_
_entity_poly.entity_id
_entity_poly.type
_entity_poly.pdbx_seq_one_letter_code
_entity_poly.pdbx_strand_id
1 'polypeptide(L)'
;MATGIATKKHLKPLRNAGAALHRRGDEYNLGELDELEEEAETASSDQVYKGIDYLVKLLGSKSIDYGLMDGIAMQLYGIDGRETHDGDMAISVNSANLIDVVKDDPNIRRPGKLMGASGTARLFVKIDEQQVDIDVFVQVVKVGEIAKSKFKRLKHRDLDDIMWLINNKNDNIKAIADTVDEYKRIEFARHFEGADDDQKKLIAETLNIHEDDIDD
;
A
#
# COMPACT_ATOMS: atom_id res chain seq x y z
N MET A 1 -25.66 -10.80 70.67
CA MET A 1 -25.56 -10.31 69.28
C MET A 1 -24.19 -10.71 68.76
N ALA A 2 -24.15 -11.38 67.59
CA ALA A 2 -23.00 -12.13 67.10
C ALA A 2 -21.91 -11.25 66.46
N THR A 3 -20.68 -11.73 66.63
CA THR A 3 -19.39 -11.35 66.06
C THR A 3 -19.22 -11.80 64.59
N GLY A 4 -18.35 -11.12 63.83
CA GLY A 4 -17.87 -11.62 62.52
C GLY A 4 -16.87 -10.69 61.82
N ILE A 5 -15.59 -11.12 61.76
CA ILE A 5 -14.45 -10.55 61.03
C ILE A 5 -14.27 -11.32 59.71
N ALA A 6 -13.89 -10.64 58.60
CA ALA A 6 -13.02 -11.10 57.48
C ALA A 6 -13.24 -10.22 56.22
N THR A 7 -12.32 -9.92 55.30
CA THR A 7 -10.86 -10.07 55.14
C THR A 7 -10.43 -9.20 53.93
N LYS A 8 -9.18 -8.74 53.90
CA LYS A 8 -8.52 -8.15 52.72
C LYS A 8 -8.59 -9.10 51.52
N LYS A 9 -9.09 -8.63 50.37
CA LYS A 9 -8.78 -9.21 49.06
C LYS A 9 -7.84 -8.25 48.33
N HIS A 10 -6.70 -8.80 47.93
CA HIS A 10 -5.73 -8.20 47.02
C HIS A 10 -6.41 -7.67 45.77
N LEU A 11 -6.49 -6.35 45.63
CA LEU A 11 -6.49 -5.73 44.31
C LEU A 11 -5.03 -5.62 43.89
N LYS A 12 -4.67 -6.39 42.86
CA LYS A 12 -3.40 -6.29 42.15
C LYS A 12 -3.17 -4.82 41.76
N PRO A 13 -1.94 -4.30 41.79
CA PRO A 13 -1.66 -3.04 41.13
C PRO A 13 -2.02 -3.22 39.65
N LEU A 14 -2.92 -2.37 39.15
CA LEU A 14 -3.09 -2.13 37.72
C LEU A 14 -1.72 -1.69 37.22
N ARG A 15 -0.95 -2.65 36.70
CA ARG A 15 0.28 -2.39 35.98
C ARG A 15 -0.11 -1.57 34.77
N ASN A 16 0.32 -0.32 34.78
CA ASN A 16 0.52 0.53 33.62
C ASN A 16 -0.58 0.43 32.57
N ALA A 17 -1.71 1.08 32.85
CA ALA A 17 -2.30 1.95 31.85
C ALA A 17 -1.25 3.05 31.57
N GLY A 18 -0.24 2.68 30.77
CA GLY A 18 0.72 3.61 30.22
C GLY A 18 -0.09 4.53 29.33
N ALA A 19 -0.38 5.71 29.87
CA ALA A 19 -0.83 6.84 29.11
C ALA A 19 0.18 7.11 27.99
N ALA A 20 -0.02 6.47 26.84
CA ALA A 20 0.44 7.03 25.57
C ALA A 20 -0.49 8.23 25.31
N LEU A 21 -0.16 9.35 25.93
CA LEU A 21 -0.61 10.66 25.46
C LEU A 21 -0.25 10.72 23.98
N HIS A 22 -1.23 10.51 23.11
CA HIS A 22 -1.12 10.74 21.67
C HIS A 22 -0.66 12.18 21.48
N ARG A 23 0.64 12.36 21.26
CA ARG A 23 1.18 13.63 20.82
C ARG A 23 0.82 13.75 19.34
N ARG A 24 0.13 14.84 19.03
CA ARG A 24 -0.32 15.21 17.68
C ARG A 24 0.90 15.38 16.77
N GLY A 25 0.91 14.75 15.60
CA GLY A 25 1.97 14.90 14.58
C GLY A 25 3.30 14.19 14.91
N ASP A 26 3.27 13.08 15.64
CA ASP A 26 4.49 12.41 16.09
C ASP A 26 5.08 11.43 15.08
N GLU A 27 6.41 11.32 15.09
CA GLU A 27 7.12 10.19 14.48
C GLU A 27 6.78 8.92 15.26
N TYR A 28 6.42 7.84 14.56
CA TYR A 28 6.34 6.53 15.19
C TYR A 28 7.69 5.82 15.11
N ASN A 29 7.96 4.97 16.09
CA ASN A 29 9.11 4.07 16.10
C ASN A 29 8.70 2.62 15.77
N LEU A 30 9.67 1.72 15.57
CA LEU A 30 9.40 0.32 15.23
C LEU A 30 8.53 -0.42 16.26
N GLY A 31 8.60 -0.05 17.54
CA GLY A 31 7.76 -0.66 18.57
C GLY A 31 6.30 -0.18 18.56
N GLU A 32 5.98 0.89 17.84
CA GLU A 32 4.62 1.39 17.65
C GLU A 32 4.05 0.99 16.28
N LEU A 33 4.87 0.47 15.38
CA LEU A 33 4.48 0.15 14.01
C LEU A 33 3.41 -0.95 14.00
N ASP A 34 3.66 -2.05 14.69
CA ASP A 34 2.73 -3.20 14.72
C ASP A 34 1.34 -2.79 15.27
N GLU A 35 1.29 -1.94 16.31
CA GLU A 35 0.02 -1.45 16.88
C GLU A 35 -0.73 -0.55 15.91
N LEU A 36 -0.01 0.27 15.14
CA LEU A 36 -0.60 1.15 14.13
C LEU A 36 -1.10 0.39 12.91
N GLU A 37 -0.37 -0.64 12.48
CA GLU A 37 -0.79 -1.53 11.40
C GLU A 37 -2.05 -2.30 11.79
N GLU A 38 -2.08 -2.89 13.00
CA GLU A 38 -3.26 -3.60 13.52
C GLU A 38 -4.48 -2.66 13.62
N GLU A 39 -4.29 -1.41 14.09
CA GLU A 39 -5.36 -0.42 14.10
C GLU A 39 -5.83 -0.13 12.66
N ALA A 40 -4.90 0.14 11.73
CA ALA A 40 -5.22 0.51 10.36
C ALA A 40 -5.90 -0.59 9.54
N GLU A 41 -5.61 -1.86 9.80
CA GLU A 41 -6.26 -3.01 9.14
C GLU A 41 -7.79 -3.04 9.34
N THR A 42 -8.29 -2.37 10.37
CA THR A 42 -9.73 -2.26 10.65
C THR A 42 -10.41 -1.09 9.93
N ALA A 43 -9.65 -0.25 9.22
CA ALA A 43 -10.20 0.85 8.45
C ALA A 43 -11.12 0.35 7.32
N SER A 44 -12.28 1.00 7.20
CA SER A 44 -13.17 0.79 6.07
C SER A 44 -12.62 1.43 4.79
N SER A 45 -13.02 0.93 3.62
CA SER A 45 -12.60 1.54 2.35
C SER A 45 -13.00 3.02 2.22
N ASP A 46 -14.13 3.45 2.80
CA ASP A 46 -14.50 4.88 2.86
C ASP A 46 -13.48 5.72 3.64
N GLN A 47 -12.98 5.20 4.76
CA GLN A 47 -11.92 5.86 5.53
C GLN A 47 -10.61 5.88 4.75
N VAL A 48 -10.27 4.80 4.04
CA VAL A 48 -9.09 4.77 3.15
C VAL A 48 -9.19 5.86 2.08
N TYR A 49 -10.33 5.98 1.38
CA TYR A 49 -10.52 7.03 0.38
C TYR A 49 -10.43 8.44 0.97
N LYS A 50 -11.02 8.67 2.15
CA LYS A 50 -10.90 9.96 2.86
C LYS A 50 -9.45 10.27 3.25
N GLY A 51 -8.69 9.27 3.68
CA GLY A 51 -7.26 9.40 3.99
C GLY A 51 -6.45 9.81 2.76
N ILE A 52 -6.73 9.20 1.61
CA ILE A 52 -6.10 9.55 0.34
C ILE A 52 -6.49 10.95 -0.10
N ASP A 53 -7.78 11.31 -0.08
CA ASP A 53 -8.25 12.66 -0.41
C ASP A 53 -7.62 13.73 0.50
N TYR A 54 -7.43 13.41 1.78
CA TYR A 54 -6.71 14.25 2.74
C TYR A 54 -5.26 14.51 2.29
N LEU A 55 -4.49 13.46 2.00
CA LEU A 55 -3.11 13.59 1.52
C LEU A 55 -3.02 14.31 0.18
N VAL A 56 -3.94 14.02 -0.76
CA VAL A 56 -4.03 14.71 -2.06
C VAL A 56 -4.18 16.22 -1.89
N LYS A 57 -5.08 16.67 -1.00
CA LYS A 57 -5.27 18.10 -0.71
C LYS A 57 -4.03 18.71 -0.06
N LEU A 58 -3.39 17.99 0.87
CA LEU A 58 -2.16 18.43 1.51
C LEU A 58 -1.02 18.59 0.50
N LEU A 59 -0.75 17.58 -0.34
CA LEU A 59 0.27 17.61 -1.38
C LEU A 59 -0.02 18.68 -2.44
N GLY A 60 -1.28 18.82 -2.86
CA GLY A 60 -1.73 19.85 -3.79
C GLY A 60 -1.49 21.27 -3.26
N SER A 61 -1.67 21.50 -1.96
CA SER A 61 -1.36 22.79 -1.31
C SER A 61 0.13 23.17 -1.35
N LYS A 62 1.00 22.17 -1.60
CA LYS A 62 2.46 22.32 -1.73
C LYS A 62 2.93 22.19 -3.17
N SER A 63 2.02 22.09 -4.14
CA SER A 63 2.33 21.85 -5.55
C SER A 63 3.19 20.60 -5.79
N ILE A 64 2.91 19.53 -5.04
CA ILE A 64 3.56 18.24 -5.23
C ILE A 64 2.67 17.37 -6.11
N ASP A 65 3.19 16.97 -7.27
CA ASP A 65 2.52 16.02 -8.14
C ASP A 65 2.49 14.64 -7.49
N TYR A 66 1.36 13.95 -7.65
CA TYR A 66 1.13 12.60 -7.11
C TYR A 66 0.43 11.71 -8.15
N GLY A 67 0.49 10.40 -7.94
CA GLY A 67 -0.29 9.41 -8.67
C GLY A 67 -0.79 8.33 -7.71
N LEU A 68 -2.07 7.97 -7.81
CA LEU A 68 -2.62 6.86 -7.03
C LEU A 68 -2.12 5.53 -7.60
N MET A 69 -1.94 4.54 -6.74
CA MET A 69 -1.39 3.24 -7.07
C MET A 69 -2.30 2.11 -6.59
N ASP A 70 -1.97 0.89 -7.06
CA ASP A 70 -2.54 -0.38 -6.63
C ASP A 70 -4.09 -0.43 -6.57
N GLY A 71 -4.66 -1.02 -5.52
CA GLY A 71 -6.09 -1.30 -5.40
C GLY A 71 -6.96 -0.05 -5.55
N ILE A 72 -6.54 1.07 -4.97
CA ILE A 72 -7.27 2.34 -5.09
C ILE A 72 -7.26 2.86 -6.53
N ALA A 73 -6.11 2.83 -7.20
CA ALA A 73 -6.04 3.23 -8.59
C ALA A 73 -6.98 2.35 -9.43
N MET A 74 -6.93 1.03 -9.24
CA MET A 74 -7.75 0.08 -9.98
C MET A 74 -9.25 0.30 -9.80
N GLN A 75 -9.69 0.55 -8.57
CA GLN A 75 -11.10 0.86 -8.29
C GLN A 75 -11.56 2.15 -8.99
N LEU A 76 -10.73 3.20 -9.02
CA LEU A 76 -11.05 4.43 -9.75
C LEU A 76 -11.17 4.23 -11.28
N TYR A 77 -10.56 3.17 -11.80
CA TYR A 77 -10.71 2.76 -13.20
C TYR A 77 -11.80 1.69 -13.41
N GLY A 78 -12.67 1.45 -12.41
CA GLY A 78 -13.87 0.62 -12.54
C GLY A 78 -13.68 -0.86 -12.22
N ILE A 79 -12.59 -1.26 -11.56
CA ILE A 79 -12.50 -2.59 -10.96
C ILE A 79 -13.31 -2.60 -9.66
N ASP A 80 -14.52 -3.15 -9.74
CA ASP A 80 -15.41 -3.31 -8.59
C ASP A 80 -15.09 -4.58 -7.78
N GLY A 81 -15.48 -4.60 -6.50
CA GLY A 81 -15.47 -5.80 -5.65
C GLY A 81 -14.13 -6.14 -4.98
N ARG A 82 -13.07 -5.36 -5.23
CA ARG A 82 -11.82 -5.47 -4.48
C ARG A 82 -11.95 -4.69 -3.17
N GLU A 83 -11.75 -5.33 -2.03
CA GLU A 83 -11.52 -4.62 -0.77
C GLU A 83 -10.05 -4.14 -0.72
N THR A 84 -9.85 -2.90 -0.28
CA THR A 84 -8.53 -2.28 -0.07
C THR A 84 -8.51 -1.79 1.37
N HIS A 85 -7.47 -2.18 2.10
CA HIS A 85 -7.32 -1.88 3.53
C HIS A 85 -6.27 -0.78 3.77
N ASP A 86 -5.47 -0.50 2.74
CA ASP A 86 -4.44 0.50 2.67
C ASP A 86 -4.62 1.36 1.40
N GLY A 87 -3.95 2.51 1.41
CA GLY A 87 -3.81 3.37 0.25
C GLY A 87 -2.38 3.35 -0.29
N ASP A 88 -2.22 3.30 -1.61
CA ASP A 88 -0.91 3.44 -2.24
C ASP A 88 -0.86 4.71 -3.10
N MET A 89 0.21 5.48 -2.98
CA MET A 89 0.44 6.62 -3.85
C MET A 89 1.91 6.89 -4.14
N ALA A 90 2.23 7.29 -5.37
CA ALA A 90 3.54 7.82 -5.74
C ALA A 90 3.54 9.34 -5.68
N ILE A 91 4.70 9.93 -5.36
CA ILE A 91 4.91 11.38 -5.36
C ILE A 91 6.19 11.79 -6.11
N SER A 92 6.17 13.02 -6.61
CA SER A 92 7.26 13.60 -7.41
C SER A 92 8.48 14.10 -6.61
N VAL A 93 8.40 14.07 -5.28
CA VAL A 93 9.49 14.52 -4.39
C VAL A 93 10.13 13.36 -3.63
N ASN A 94 11.31 13.60 -3.04
CA ASN A 94 12.01 12.61 -2.22
C ASN A 94 11.42 12.52 -0.80
N SER A 95 11.86 11.51 -0.02
CA SER A 95 11.39 11.31 1.37
C SER A 95 11.62 12.51 2.28
N ALA A 96 12.74 13.22 2.14
CA ALA A 96 13.03 14.36 3.02
C ALA A 96 11.99 15.47 2.82
N ASN A 97 11.66 15.80 1.58
CA ASN A 97 10.63 16.77 1.25
C ASN A 97 9.24 16.32 1.70
N LEU A 98 8.90 15.03 1.52
CA LEU A 98 7.63 14.49 2.04
C LEU A 98 7.52 14.65 3.56
N ILE A 99 8.56 14.25 4.29
CA ILE A 99 8.62 14.36 5.75
C ILE A 99 8.47 15.83 6.18
N ASP A 100 9.13 16.76 5.49
CA ASP A 100 8.98 18.19 5.76
C ASP A 100 7.56 18.73 5.52
N VAL A 101 6.81 18.14 4.60
CA VAL A 101 5.41 18.51 4.34
C VAL A 101 4.47 18.00 5.43
N VAL A 102 4.70 16.77 5.93
CA VAL A 102 3.77 16.11 6.85
C VAL A 102 4.14 16.25 8.33
N LYS A 103 5.36 16.70 8.66
CA LYS A 103 5.87 16.71 10.05
C LYS A 103 5.07 17.54 11.05
N ASP A 104 4.41 18.60 10.57
CA ASP A 104 3.64 19.52 11.41
C ASP A 104 2.13 19.20 11.35
N ASP A 105 1.73 18.18 10.58
CA ASP A 105 0.32 17.79 10.46
C ASP A 105 -0.12 16.95 11.66
N PRO A 106 -1.10 17.41 12.46
CA PRO A 106 -1.50 16.71 13.68
C PRO A 106 -2.20 15.37 13.42
N ASN A 107 -2.69 15.14 12.20
CA ASN A 107 -3.42 13.94 11.81
C ASN A 107 -2.53 12.89 11.15
N ILE A 108 -1.26 13.20 10.85
CA ILE A 108 -0.35 12.27 10.20
C ILE A 108 0.70 11.80 11.19
N ARG A 109 0.78 10.48 11.41
CA ARG A 109 1.95 9.84 11.99
C ARG A 109 2.86 9.38 10.87
N ARG A 110 4.16 9.63 11.03
CA ARG A 110 5.18 9.35 10.01
C ARG A 110 6.30 8.51 10.59
N PRO A 111 7.06 7.79 9.77
CA PRO A 111 8.21 7.05 10.26
C PRO A 111 9.26 7.99 10.82
N GLY A 112 9.93 7.57 11.89
CA GLY A 112 11.19 8.19 12.29
C GLY A 112 12.26 8.13 11.19
N LYS A 113 13.28 8.98 11.29
CA LYS A 113 14.34 9.18 10.26
C LYS A 113 14.98 7.93 9.67
N LEU A 114 14.98 6.79 10.35
CA LEU A 114 15.63 5.55 9.92
C LEU A 114 14.80 4.71 8.94
N MET A 115 13.50 4.96 8.80
CA MET A 115 12.62 4.17 7.90
C MET A 115 12.41 4.84 6.53
N GLY A 116 12.82 6.09 6.34
CA GLY A 116 12.68 6.83 5.06
C GLY A 116 13.68 6.45 3.96
N ALA A 117 14.54 5.45 4.19
CA ALA A 117 15.57 5.01 3.24
C ALA A 117 15.10 3.93 2.25
N SER A 118 13.90 3.36 2.43
CA SER A 118 13.37 2.23 1.65
C SER A 118 12.68 2.62 0.34
N GLY A 119 12.59 3.91 0.00
CA GLY A 119 11.84 4.39 -1.17
C GLY A 119 10.32 4.42 -0.98
N THR A 120 9.83 3.96 0.17
CA THR A 120 8.43 4.03 0.59
C THR A 120 8.36 4.63 1.99
N ALA A 121 7.48 5.59 2.20
CA ALA A 121 7.15 6.14 3.51
C ALA A 121 5.71 5.75 3.86
N ARG A 122 5.56 4.92 4.88
CA ARG A 122 4.26 4.52 5.42
C ARG A 122 3.70 5.62 6.31
N LEU A 123 2.59 6.21 5.94
CA LEU A 123 1.94 7.27 6.72
C LEU A 123 0.68 6.70 7.35
N PHE A 124 0.50 6.91 8.65
CA PHE A 124 -0.78 6.65 9.30
C PHE A 124 -1.57 7.94 9.42
N VAL A 125 -2.66 8.05 8.67
CA VAL A 125 -3.51 9.23 8.61
C VAL A 125 -4.75 8.99 9.46
N LYS A 126 -4.97 9.86 10.45
CA LYS A 126 -6.13 9.76 11.35
C LYS A 126 -7.38 10.35 10.69
N ILE A 127 -8.36 9.50 10.39
CA ILE A 127 -9.65 9.85 9.78
C ILE A 127 -10.78 9.33 10.65
N ASP A 128 -11.69 10.19 11.10
CA ASP A 128 -12.85 9.79 11.91
C ASP A 128 -12.45 8.94 13.15
N GLU A 129 -11.35 9.32 13.83
CA GLU A 129 -10.72 8.60 14.95
C GLU A 129 -10.07 7.25 14.62
N GLN A 130 -10.01 6.85 13.36
CA GLN A 130 -9.39 5.62 12.85
C GLN A 130 -8.05 5.92 12.17
N GLN A 131 -7.02 5.09 12.38
CA GLN A 131 -5.80 5.14 11.57
C GLN A 131 -6.05 4.52 10.21
N VAL A 132 -5.51 5.14 9.17
CA VAL A 132 -5.49 4.63 7.80
C VAL A 132 -4.04 4.52 7.37
N ASP A 133 -3.64 3.33 6.91
CA ASP A 133 -2.31 3.10 6.34
C ASP A 133 -2.27 3.62 4.91
N ILE A 134 -1.32 4.52 4.62
CA ILE A 134 -1.03 4.98 3.26
C ILE A 134 0.46 4.86 2.98
N ASP A 135 0.81 3.95 2.06
CA ASP A 135 2.16 3.77 1.56
C ASP A 135 2.47 4.80 0.45
N VAL A 136 3.40 5.71 0.76
CA VAL A 136 3.82 6.78 -0.14
C VAL A 136 5.17 6.43 -0.79
N PHE A 137 5.15 6.12 -2.08
CA PHE A 137 6.33 5.82 -2.88
C PHE A 137 6.99 7.12 -3.35
N VAL A 138 8.22 7.35 -2.90
CA VAL A 138 8.99 8.55 -3.25
C VAL A 138 9.84 8.30 -4.49
N GLN A 139 9.90 9.31 -5.37
CA GLN A 139 10.30 9.21 -6.78
C GLN A 139 9.28 8.45 -7.62
N VAL A 140 8.99 9.02 -8.80
CA VAL A 140 8.22 8.37 -9.85
C VAL A 140 8.97 7.12 -10.28
N VAL A 141 8.62 6.01 -9.64
CA VAL A 141 8.86 4.66 -10.14
C VAL A 141 8.12 4.65 -11.47
N LYS A 142 8.85 4.73 -12.59
CA LYS A 142 8.26 4.54 -13.93
C LYS A 142 7.33 3.34 -13.82
N VAL A 143 6.14 3.37 -14.42
CA VAL A 143 5.17 2.24 -14.37
C VAL A 143 5.87 0.88 -14.62
N GLY A 144 6.89 0.88 -15.48
CA GLY A 144 7.87 -0.20 -15.64
C GLY A 144 8.43 -0.81 -14.35
N GLU A 145 8.97 0.00 -13.46
CA GLU A 145 9.56 -0.40 -12.18
C GLU A 145 8.52 -0.89 -11.14
N ILE A 146 7.27 -0.36 -11.17
CA ILE A 146 6.16 -0.88 -10.34
C ILE A 146 5.81 -2.29 -10.78
N ALA A 147 5.64 -2.48 -12.09
CA ALA A 147 5.37 -3.79 -12.65
C ALA A 147 6.52 -4.76 -12.34
N LYS A 148 7.80 -4.35 -12.48
CA LYS A 148 8.95 -5.19 -12.08
C LYS A 148 8.88 -5.63 -10.62
N SER A 149 8.49 -4.74 -9.71
CA SER A 149 8.34 -5.07 -8.29
C SER A 149 7.26 -6.13 -8.06
N LYS A 150 6.10 -6.00 -8.71
CA LYS A 150 5.01 -7.00 -8.67
C LYS A 150 5.42 -8.34 -9.30
N PHE A 151 6.04 -8.30 -10.48
CA PHE A 151 6.64 -9.49 -11.14
C PHE A 151 7.76 -10.16 -10.33
N LYS A 152 8.48 -9.42 -9.48
CA LYS A 152 9.51 -10.01 -8.62
C LYS A 152 8.88 -10.87 -7.52
N ARG A 153 7.68 -10.50 -7.04
CA ARG A 153 7.00 -11.11 -5.89
C ARG A 153 5.96 -12.18 -6.27
N LEU A 154 5.37 -12.11 -7.48
CA LEU A 154 4.48 -13.09 -8.11
C LEU A 154 3.58 -13.85 -7.12
N LYS A 155 2.75 -13.12 -6.36
CA LYS A 155 1.59 -13.71 -5.69
C LYS A 155 0.40 -13.69 -6.64
N HIS A 156 -0.60 -14.54 -6.42
CA HIS A 156 -1.80 -14.61 -7.26
C HIS A 156 -2.46 -13.22 -7.48
N ARG A 157 -2.51 -12.39 -6.42
CA ARG A 157 -3.00 -11.00 -6.48
C ARG A 157 -2.14 -10.06 -7.35
N ASP A 158 -0.82 -10.28 -7.42
CA ASP A 158 0.06 -9.48 -8.26
C ASP A 158 -0.19 -9.74 -9.76
N LEU A 159 -0.80 -10.89 -10.11
CA LEU A 159 -1.08 -11.27 -11.50
C LEU A 159 -2.23 -10.45 -12.10
N ASP A 160 -3.33 -10.29 -11.35
CA ASP A 160 -4.47 -9.44 -11.74
C ASP A 160 -4.04 -7.99 -11.95
N ASP A 161 -3.16 -7.50 -11.07
CA ASP A 161 -2.62 -6.15 -11.12
C ASP A 161 -1.79 -5.90 -12.38
N ILE A 162 -0.99 -6.88 -12.78
CA ILE A 162 -0.18 -6.84 -13.99
C ILE A 162 -1.10 -6.85 -15.22
N MET A 163 -2.14 -7.69 -15.23
CA MET A 163 -3.10 -7.74 -16.35
C MET A 163 -3.86 -6.45 -16.53
N TRP A 164 -4.25 -5.81 -15.43
CA TRP A 164 -4.87 -4.50 -15.51
C TRP A 164 -3.92 -3.46 -16.11
N LEU A 165 -2.64 -3.46 -15.69
CA LEU A 165 -1.61 -2.56 -16.24
C LEU A 165 -1.40 -2.79 -17.74
N ILE A 166 -1.39 -4.04 -18.18
CA ILE A 166 -1.32 -4.43 -19.60
C ILE A 166 -2.53 -3.85 -20.36
N ASN A 167 -3.74 -4.13 -19.90
CA ASN A 167 -4.96 -3.74 -20.62
C ASN A 167 -5.20 -2.22 -20.69
N ASN A 168 -4.67 -1.44 -19.73
CA ASN A 168 -4.98 -0.01 -19.60
C ASN A 168 -3.80 0.93 -19.89
N LYS A 169 -2.57 0.42 -20.02
CA LYS A 169 -1.35 1.22 -20.25
C LYS A 169 -0.43 0.58 -21.30
N ASN A 170 -1.00 0.25 -22.46
CA ASN A 170 -0.38 -0.46 -23.60
C ASN A 170 1.05 0.03 -23.96
N ASP A 171 1.30 1.35 -23.92
CA ASP A 171 2.61 1.93 -24.28
C ASP A 171 3.76 1.62 -23.29
N ASN A 172 3.45 1.15 -22.07
CA ASN A 172 4.45 0.82 -21.04
C ASN A 172 4.80 -0.68 -21.00
N ILE A 173 4.05 -1.52 -21.71
CA ILE A 173 4.17 -2.98 -21.70
C ILE A 173 5.55 -3.45 -22.14
N LYS A 174 6.06 -2.90 -23.25
CA LYS A 174 7.33 -3.35 -23.83
C LYS A 174 8.49 -3.14 -22.85
N ALA A 175 8.48 -2.03 -22.12
CA ALA A 175 9.47 -1.73 -21.08
C ALA A 175 9.35 -2.65 -19.85
N ILE A 176 8.16 -3.21 -19.58
CA ILE A 176 7.93 -4.17 -18.51
C ILE A 176 8.41 -5.55 -18.97
N ALA A 177 7.98 -6.00 -20.14
CA ALA A 177 8.37 -7.25 -20.76
C ALA A 177 9.90 -7.35 -20.84
N ASP A 178 10.59 -6.35 -21.39
CA ASP A 178 12.06 -6.31 -21.54
C ASP A 178 12.86 -6.49 -20.23
N THR A 179 12.20 -6.41 -19.07
CA THR A 179 12.85 -6.39 -17.75
C THR A 179 12.50 -7.57 -16.85
N VAL A 180 11.62 -8.46 -17.32
CA VAL A 180 11.23 -9.70 -16.64
C VAL A 180 12.00 -10.86 -17.25
N ASP A 181 12.46 -11.82 -16.44
CA ASP A 181 13.14 -13.02 -16.93
C ASP A 181 12.18 -13.94 -17.69
N GLU A 182 12.65 -14.62 -18.74
CA GLU A 182 11.84 -15.41 -19.68
C GLU A 182 10.97 -16.45 -18.95
N TYR A 183 11.55 -17.17 -18.00
CA TYR A 183 10.84 -18.16 -17.17
C TYR A 183 9.62 -17.57 -16.43
N LYS A 184 9.73 -16.33 -15.93
CA LYS A 184 8.62 -15.66 -15.23
C LYS A 184 7.53 -15.18 -16.18
N ARG A 185 7.89 -14.86 -17.43
CA ARG A 185 6.92 -14.52 -18.48
C ARG A 185 6.11 -15.75 -18.88
N ILE A 186 6.77 -16.91 -18.95
CA ILE A 186 6.13 -18.21 -19.20
C ILE A 186 5.19 -18.59 -18.06
N GLU A 187 5.63 -18.54 -16.79
CA GLU A 187 4.73 -18.81 -15.65
C GLU A 187 3.55 -17.83 -15.58
N PHE A 188 3.77 -16.56 -15.92
CA PHE A 188 2.71 -15.57 -16.03
C PHE A 188 1.71 -15.94 -17.14
N ALA A 189 2.19 -16.33 -18.32
CA ALA A 189 1.33 -16.67 -19.44
C ALA A 189 0.50 -17.94 -19.18
N ARG A 190 1.06 -18.94 -18.50
CA ARG A 190 0.36 -20.17 -18.09
C ARG A 190 -0.84 -19.94 -17.17
N HIS A 191 -0.89 -18.83 -16.44
CA HIS A 191 -2.07 -18.50 -15.63
C HIS A 191 -3.30 -18.11 -16.45
N PHE A 192 -3.17 -18.00 -17.78
CA PHE A 192 -4.25 -17.72 -18.72
C PHE A 192 -4.79 -18.99 -19.40
N GLU A 193 -4.75 -20.15 -18.72
CA GLU A 193 -5.49 -21.35 -19.12
C GLU A 193 -6.99 -21.01 -19.29
N GLY A 194 -7.42 -20.71 -20.52
CA GLY A 194 -8.79 -20.30 -20.87
C GLY A 194 -8.91 -19.00 -21.65
N ALA A 195 -7.82 -18.26 -21.87
CA ALA A 195 -7.81 -17.14 -22.82
C ALA A 195 -8.03 -17.63 -24.26
N ASP A 196 -8.72 -16.83 -25.07
CA ASP A 196 -8.88 -17.12 -26.50
C ASP A 196 -7.57 -16.88 -27.28
N ASP A 197 -7.52 -17.38 -28.51
CA ASP A 197 -6.30 -17.33 -29.34
C ASP A 197 -5.83 -15.89 -29.61
N ASP A 198 -6.76 -14.94 -29.75
CA ASP A 198 -6.43 -13.53 -29.97
C ASP A 198 -5.77 -12.91 -28.72
N GLN A 199 -6.26 -13.28 -27.53
CA GLN A 199 -5.70 -12.88 -26.25
C GLN A 199 -4.33 -13.52 -25.99
N LYS A 200 -4.18 -14.83 -26.26
CA LYS A 200 -2.90 -15.55 -26.11
C LYS A 200 -1.83 -14.96 -27.01
N LYS A 201 -2.17 -14.67 -28.27
CA LYS A 201 -1.28 -14.02 -29.22
C LYS A 201 -0.86 -12.62 -28.76
N LEU A 202 -1.81 -11.82 -28.28
CA LEU A 202 -1.51 -10.49 -27.74
C LEU A 202 -0.55 -10.58 -26.54
N ILE A 203 -0.74 -11.55 -25.65
CA ILE A 203 0.12 -11.82 -24.49
C ILE A 203 1.52 -12.26 -24.93
N ALA A 204 1.62 -13.19 -25.89
CA ALA A 204 2.89 -13.69 -26.42
C ALA A 204 3.71 -12.57 -27.10
N GLU A 205 3.08 -11.76 -27.95
CA GLU A 205 3.70 -10.61 -28.62
C GLU A 205 4.16 -9.54 -27.61
N THR A 206 3.33 -9.30 -26.59
CA THR A 206 3.57 -8.36 -25.49
C THR A 206 4.77 -8.78 -24.64
N LEU A 207 4.84 -10.06 -24.28
CA LEU A 207 5.87 -10.59 -23.39
C LEU A 207 7.12 -11.08 -24.13
N ASN A 208 7.10 -11.08 -25.47
CA ASN A 208 8.18 -11.60 -26.30
C ASN A 208 8.58 -13.04 -25.87
N ILE A 209 7.59 -13.92 -25.80
CA ILE A 209 7.71 -15.37 -25.55
C ILE A 209 7.03 -16.13 -26.70
N HIS A 210 7.30 -17.43 -26.85
CA HIS A 210 6.60 -18.22 -27.86
C HIS A 210 5.18 -18.53 -27.39
N GLU A 211 4.20 -18.50 -28.29
CA GLU A 211 2.80 -18.81 -27.95
C GLU A 211 2.67 -20.25 -27.42
N ASP A 212 3.47 -21.17 -27.96
CA ASP A 212 3.53 -22.57 -27.52
C ASP A 212 4.01 -22.73 -26.06
N ASP A 213 4.75 -21.76 -25.51
CA ASP A 213 5.23 -21.82 -24.11
C ASP A 213 4.09 -21.59 -23.08
N ILE A 214 2.92 -21.11 -23.55
CA ILE A 214 1.75 -20.79 -22.73
C ILE A 214 0.96 -22.06 -22.36
N ASP A 215 1.00 -23.09 -23.22
CA ASP A 215 0.15 -24.28 -23.13
C ASP A 215 0.87 -25.52 -22.54
N ASP A 216 2.18 -25.46 -22.32
CA ASP A 216 3.01 -26.52 -21.67
C ASP A 216 3.05 -26.39 -20.14
#